data_AF-A0A2S8PPD3-F1
#
_entry.id   AF-A0A2S8PPD3-F1
#
_cell.length_a   1.000
_cell.length_b   1.000
_cell.length_c   1.000
_cell.angle_alpha   90.00
_cell.angle_beta   90.00
_cell.angle_gamma   90.00
#
_symmetry.space_group_name_H-M   'P 1'
#
loop_
_entity.id
_entity.type
_entity.pdbx_description
1 polymer ?
#
loop_
_entity_poly.entity_id
_entity_poly.type
_entity_poly.pdbx_seq_one_letter_code
_entity_poly.pdbx_strand_id
1 'polypeptide(L)'
;MDTSGKWLQQDKTAYIHIPSFNHSRFEEKALELIGEYQHAASIIIDVRGNGGGNTPGRLTHQLMNRPYRWWKEMARHPEFLYRRHPNAEISYTTDYRFSVFDPDYTQASAETSYQGN
;
A
#
# COMPACT_ATOMS: atom_id res chain seq x y z
N MET A 1 -14.01 -8.90 11.48
CA MET A 1 -14.12 -9.43 10.09
C MET A 1 -12.72 -9.63 9.56
N ASP A 2 -12.52 -10.63 8.72
CA ASP A 2 -11.22 -10.97 8.14
C ASP A 2 -11.25 -10.84 6.61
N THR A 3 -10.08 -10.78 5.98
CA THR A 3 -9.97 -10.84 4.52
C THR A 3 -10.52 -12.18 4.04
N SER A 4 -11.38 -12.14 3.01
CA SER A 4 -12.04 -13.35 2.48
C SER A 4 -12.11 -13.33 0.96
N GLY A 5 -12.21 -14.51 0.35
CA GLY A 5 -12.26 -14.68 -1.10
C GLY A 5 -13.33 -15.67 -1.54
N LYS A 6 -13.79 -15.52 -2.79
CA LYS A 6 -14.64 -16.51 -3.47
C LYS A 6 -14.54 -16.38 -4.99
N TRP A 7 -14.82 -17.47 -5.68
CA TRP A 7 -15.13 -17.45 -7.10
C TRP A 7 -16.55 -16.88 -7.33
N LEU A 8 -16.66 -15.89 -8.21
CA LEU A 8 -17.95 -15.44 -8.76
C LEU A 8 -18.31 -16.24 -10.01
N GLN A 9 -17.29 -16.55 -10.81
CA GLN A 9 -17.34 -17.54 -11.88
C GLN A 9 -16.03 -18.33 -11.82
N GLN A 10 -16.15 -19.66 -11.69
CA GLN A 10 -15.00 -20.55 -11.56
C GLN A 10 -13.96 -20.29 -12.65
N ASP A 11 -12.70 -20.14 -12.24
CA ASP A 11 -11.52 -19.92 -13.09
C ASP A 11 -11.58 -18.70 -14.01
N LYS A 12 -12.55 -17.80 -13.82
CA LYS A 12 -12.73 -16.61 -14.68
C LYS A 12 -12.80 -15.32 -13.90
N THR A 13 -13.63 -15.26 -12.86
CA THR A 13 -13.81 -14.05 -12.06
C THR A 13 -13.82 -14.41 -10.59
N ALA A 14 -12.82 -13.89 -9.87
CA ALA A 14 -12.73 -14.01 -8.43
C ALA A 14 -13.06 -12.69 -7.72
N TYR A 15 -13.38 -12.79 -6.44
CA TYR A 15 -13.71 -11.68 -5.58
C TYR A 15 -12.94 -11.81 -4.26
N ILE A 16 -12.32 -10.73 -3.82
CA ILE A 16 -11.62 -10.63 -2.54
C ILE A 16 -12.19 -9.43 -1.79
N HIS A 17 -12.61 -9.61 -0.54
CA HIS A 17 -13.00 -8.54 0.35
C HIS A 17 -11.94 -8.31 1.42
N ILE A 18 -11.47 -7.07 1.54
CA ILE A 18 -10.45 -6.67 2.52
C ILE A 18 -11.06 -5.60 3.45
N PRO A 19 -11.50 -5.97 4.67
CA PRO A 19 -12.25 -5.09 5.54
C PRO A 19 -11.37 -4.10 6.34
N SER A 20 -10.04 -4.26 6.32
CA SER A 20 -9.12 -3.42 7.10
C SER A 20 -7.67 -3.60 6.63
N PHE A 21 -6.80 -2.63 6.91
CA PHE A 21 -5.34 -2.78 6.84
C PHE A 21 -4.65 -2.47 8.18
N ASN A 22 -5.39 -2.45 9.28
CA ASN A 22 -4.86 -2.15 10.61
C ASN A 22 -3.97 -3.26 11.21
N HIS A 23 -3.76 -4.37 10.51
CA HIS A 23 -2.87 -5.46 10.90
C HIS A 23 -2.30 -6.16 9.66
N SER A 24 -1.05 -6.63 9.72
CA SER A 24 -0.36 -7.30 8.61
C SER A 24 -1.14 -8.49 8.00
N ARG A 25 -1.84 -9.27 8.84
CA ARG A 25 -2.64 -10.45 8.44
C ARG A 25 -3.63 -10.18 7.31
N PHE A 26 -4.20 -8.96 7.24
CA PHE A 26 -5.16 -8.63 6.20
C PHE A 26 -4.51 -8.59 4.82
N GLU A 27 -3.30 -8.04 4.74
CA GLU A 27 -2.48 -8.01 3.53
C GLU A 27 -1.95 -9.40 3.20
N GLU A 28 -1.45 -10.15 4.21
CA GLU A 28 -0.97 -11.52 4.03
C GLU A 28 -2.06 -12.42 3.44
N LYS A 29 -3.27 -12.38 3.99
CA LYS A 29 -4.39 -13.16 3.47
C LYS A 29 -4.83 -12.71 2.07
N ALA A 30 -4.76 -11.42 1.78
CA ALA A 30 -5.04 -10.92 0.43
C ALA A 30 -4.02 -11.47 -0.59
N LEU A 31 -2.74 -11.50 -0.24
CA LEU A 31 -1.68 -12.05 -1.09
C LEU A 31 -1.87 -13.55 -1.35
N GLU A 32 -2.25 -14.33 -0.32
CA GLU A 32 -2.60 -15.75 -0.49
C GLU A 32 -3.74 -15.93 -1.51
N LEU A 33 -4.81 -15.16 -1.38
CA LEU A 33 -5.98 -15.23 -2.28
C LEU A 33 -5.65 -14.77 -3.70
N ILE A 34 -4.78 -13.77 -3.86
CA ILE A 34 -4.28 -13.38 -5.19
C ILE A 34 -3.51 -14.54 -5.84
N GLY A 35 -2.70 -15.27 -5.07
CA GLY A 35 -2.05 -16.48 -5.55
C GLY A 35 -3.04 -17.59 -5.92
N GLU A 36 -4.04 -17.84 -5.08
CA GLU A 36 -5.11 -18.82 -5.33
C GLU A 36 -5.87 -18.51 -6.64
N TYR A 37 -6.13 -17.23 -6.91
CA TYR A 37 -6.90 -16.76 -8.05
C TYR A 37 -6.03 -16.33 -9.24
N GLN A 38 -4.75 -16.68 -9.28
CA GLN A 38 -3.81 -16.24 -10.32
C GLN A 38 -4.24 -16.57 -11.75
N HIS A 39 -5.07 -17.59 -11.94
CA HIS A 39 -5.59 -18.01 -13.25
C HIS A 39 -6.90 -17.32 -13.64
N ALA A 40 -7.50 -16.53 -12.74
CA ALA A 40 -8.69 -15.78 -13.05
C ALA A 40 -8.39 -14.73 -14.13
N ALA A 41 -9.28 -14.62 -15.12
CA ALA A 41 -9.21 -13.54 -16.10
C ALA A 41 -9.44 -12.15 -15.46
N SER A 42 -10.10 -12.11 -14.29
CA SER A 42 -10.40 -10.88 -13.55
C SER A 42 -10.53 -11.15 -12.05
N ILE A 43 -10.07 -10.21 -11.23
CA ILE A 43 -10.23 -10.22 -9.77
C ILE A 43 -10.87 -8.90 -9.34
N ILE A 44 -11.95 -8.97 -8.58
CA ILE A 44 -12.59 -7.82 -7.94
C ILE A 44 -12.04 -7.69 -6.52
N ILE A 45 -11.45 -6.54 -6.20
CA ILE A 45 -11.01 -6.21 -4.84
C ILE A 45 -12.02 -5.26 -4.20
N ASP A 46 -12.74 -5.73 -3.19
CA ASP A 46 -13.68 -4.93 -2.43
C ASP A 46 -13.07 -4.42 -1.12
N VAL A 47 -12.80 -3.12 -1.08
CA VAL A 47 -12.31 -2.38 0.09
C VAL A 47 -13.40 -1.49 0.72
N ARG A 48 -14.68 -1.69 0.40
CA ARG A 48 -15.77 -0.93 1.03
C ARG A 48 -15.84 -1.24 2.52
N GLY A 49 -16.06 -0.21 3.33
CA GLY A 49 -16.06 -0.34 4.79
C GLY A 49 -14.66 -0.56 5.39
N ASN A 50 -13.59 -0.47 4.61
CA ASN A 50 -12.22 -0.57 5.11
C ASN A 50 -11.83 0.72 5.86
N GLY A 51 -11.60 0.59 7.17
CA GLY A 51 -11.23 1.70 8.05
C GLY A 51 -9.79 2.20 7.89
N GLY A 52 -9.01 1.61 6.98
CA GLY A 52 -7.61 1.94 6.76
C GLY A 52 -6.66 1.15 7.66
N GLY A 53 -5.49 1.75 7.92
CA GLY A 53 -4.39 1.15 8.69
C GLY A 53 -3.05 1.37 8.00
N ASN A 54 -2.22 0.34 7.95
CA ASN A 54 -0.93 0.40 7.27
C ASN A 54 -1.13 0.39 5.76
N THR A 55 -0.20 1.02 5.03
CA THR A 55 -0.23 1.00 3.57
C THR A 55 0.15 -0.41 3.08
N PRO A 56 -0.70 -1.09 2.28
CA PRO A 56 -0.44 -2.47 1.83
C PRO A 56 0.50 -2.49 0.63
N GLY A 57 1.78 -2.17 0.87
CA GLY A 57 2.79 -2.06 -0.17
C GLY A 57 3.02 -3.37 -0.93
N ARG A 58 3.05 -4.52 -0.27
CA ARG A 58 3.30 -5.81 -0.92
C ARG A 58 2.13 -6.20 -1.82
N LEU A 59 0.91 -6.02 -1.34
CA LEU A 59 -0.29 -6.28 -2.15
C LEU A 59 -0.34 -5.37 -3.38
N THR A 60 -0.06 -4.08 -3.21
CA THR A 60 -0.05 -3.15 -4.35
C THR A 60 1.04 -3.54 -5.35
N HIS A 61 2.20 -4.04 -4.89
CA HIS A 61 3.24 -4.56 -5.79
C HIS A 61 2.72 -5.69 -6.65
N GLN A 62 2.12 -6.68 -5.99
CA GLN A 62 1.65 -7.91 -6.62
C GLN A 62 0.57 -7.64 -7.66
N LEU A 63 -0.25 -6.61 -7.45
CA LEU A 63 -1.32 -6.21 -8.36
C LEU A 63 -0.83 -5.39 -9.57
N MET A 64 0.36 -4.79 -9.48
CA MET A 64 0.87 -3.87 -10.48
C MET A 64 1.90 -4.53 -11.39
N ASN A 65 1.66 -4.51 -12.70
CA ASN A 65 2.55 -5.09 -13.71
C ASN A 65 3.57 -4.09 -14.29
N ARG A 66 3.59 -2.86 -13.78
CA ARG A 66 4.49 -1.78 -14.22
C ARG A 66 4.74 -0.81 -13.06
N PRO A 67 5.84 -0.04 -13.10
CA PRO A 67 6.02 1.08 -12.19
C PRO A 67 4.84 2.03 -12.27
N TYR A 68 4.46 2.57 -11.12
CA TYR A 68 3.35 3.49 -11.00
C TYR A 68 3.74 4.67 -10.11
N ARG A 69 3.08 5.81 -10.31
CA ARG A 69 3.38 7.02 -9.54
C ARG A 69 2.92 6.82 -8.10
N TRP A 70 3.80 7.15 -7.17
CA TRP A 70 3.53 7.15 -5.75
C TRP A 70 3.42 8.58 -5.21
N TRP A 71 3.05 8.71 -3.94
CA TRP A 71 2.96 10.01 -3.30
C TRP A 71 4.34 10.54 -2.97
N LYS A 72 4.49 11.87 -3.05
CA LYS A 72 5.65 12.61 -2.55
C LYS A 72 5.18 13.50 -1.42
N GLU A 73 5.97 13.59 -0.36
CA GLU A 73 5.74 14.55 0.71
C GLU A 73 6.77 15.65 0.60
N MET A 74 6.30 16.90 0.71
CA MET A 74 7.15 18.07 0.62
C MET A 74 6.95 18.92 1.87
N ALA A 75 8.05 19.42 2.41
CA ALA A 75 8.04 20.35 3.54
C ALA A 75 8.99 21.50 3.27
N ARG A 76 8.73 22.68 3.85
CA ARG A 76 9.69 23.80 3.78
C ARG A 76 10.96 23.52 4.59
N HIS A 77 10.83 22.74 5.65
CA HIS A 77 11.87 22.46 6.62
C HIS A 77 12.17 20.96 6.63
N PRO A 78 13.41 20.53 6.33
CA PRO A 78 13.78 19.11 6.25
C PRO A 78 13.60 18.36 7.57
N GLU A 79 13.65 19.06 8.72
CA GLU A 79 13.45 18.47 10.04
C GLU A 79 12.07 17.81 10.18
N PHE A 80 11.04 18.33 9.49
CA PHE A 80 9.71 17.72 9.49
C PHE A 80 9.69 16.37 8.77
N LEU A 81 10.43 16.25 7.66
CA LEU A 81 10.55 14.99 6.94
C LEU A 81 11.42 14.00 7.70
N TYR A 82 12.55 14.43 8.27
CA TYR A 82 13.39 13.53 9.09
C TYR A 82 12.67 13.02 10.34
N ARG A 83 11.80 13.83 10.97
CA ARG A 83 11.01 13.34 12.11
C ARG A 83 10.05 12.22 11.71
N ARG A 84 9.49 12.30 10.50
CA ARG A 84 8.47 11.36 9.98
C ARG A 84 9.12 10.15 9.30
N HIS A 85 10.27 10.36 8.68
CA HIS A 85 11.02 9.40 7.87
C HIS A 85 12.50 9.42 8.28
N PRO A 86 12.85 8.97 9.50
CA PRO A 86 14.17 9.17 10.09
C PRO A 86 15.32 8.51 9.33
N ASN A 87 15.02 7.50 8.50
CA ASN A 87 16.00 6.76 7.72
C ASN A 87 15.90 7.04 6.22
N ALA A 88 15.09 8.02 5.80
CA ALA A 88 14.89 8.31 4.39
C ALA A 88 15.95 9.26 3.84
N GLU A 89 16.31 9.03 2.58
CA GLU A 89 17.05 10.01 1.80
C GLU A 89 16.09 11.14 1.39
N ILE A 90 16.43 12.37 1.78
CA ILE A 90 15.63 13.57 1.50
C ILE A 90 16.29 14.37 0.40
N SER A 91 15.54 14.66 -0.65
CA SER A 91 15.95 15.51 -1.77
C SER A 91 15.38 16.92 -1.62
N TYR A 92 15.69 17.81 -2.57
CA TYR A 92 15.17 19.18 -2.58
C TYR A 92 14.62 19.53 -3.96
N THR A 93 13.63 20.44 -4.00
CA THR A 93 13.20 21.04 -5.25
C THR A 93 14.35 21.78 -5.92
N THR A 94 14.31 21.96 -7.25
CA THR A 94 15.40 22.62 -8.01
C THR A 94 15.66 24.05 -7.56
N ASP A 95 14.66 24.73 -6.99
CA ASP A 95 14.77 26.07 -6.41
C ASP A 95 15.11 26.07 -4.91
N TYR A 96 15.38 24.89 -4.33
CA TYR A 96 15.72 24.65 -2.92
C TYR A 96 14.70 25.17 -1.91
N ARG A 97 13.46 25.43 -2.33
CA ARG A 97 12.40 25.93 -1.43
C ARG A 97 11.77 24.88 -0.55
N PHE A 98 11.81 23.62 -0.98
CA PHE A 98 11.21 22.51 -0.27
C PHE A 98 12.17 21.33 -0.23
N SER A 99 12.20 20.68 0.93
CA SER A 99 12.67 19.31 1.05
C SER A 99 11.58 18.36 0.55
N VAL A 100 11.99 17.25 -0.04
CA VAL A 100 11.12 16.28 -0.71
C VAL A 100 11.49 14.88 -0.25
N PHE A 101 10.50 14.20 0.33
CA PHE A 101 10.51 12.77 0.54
C PHE A 101 9.77 12.11 -0.63
N ASP A 102 10.49 11.29 -1.37
CA ASP A 102 10.02 10.57 -2.54
C ASP A 102 10.47 9.12 -2.37
N PRO A 103 9.67 8.29 -1.67
CA PRO A 103 10.03 6.90 -1.52
C PRO A 103 9.90 6.25 -2.89
N ASP A 104 11.05 5.95 -3.50
CA ASP A 104 11.10 4.97 -4.56
C ASP A 104 10.46 3.69 -4.04
N TYR A 105 9.63 3.09 -4.89
CA TYR A 105 8.74 1.98 -4.56
C TYR A 105 9.40 0.81 -3.78
N THR A 106 10.73 0.67 -3.87
CA THR A 106 11.51 -0.44 -3.33
C THR A 106 11.62 -0.49 -1.81
N GLN A 107 11.17 0.52 -1.06
CA GLN A 107 11.09 0.41 0.39
C GLN A 107 9.65 0.10 0.83
N ALA A 108 9.45 -1.15 1.27
CA ALA A 108 8.30 -1.49 2.09
C ALA A 108 8.25 -0.48 3.25
N SER A 109 7.19 0.32 3.32
CA SER A 109 7.03 1.31 4.38
C SER A 109 7.16 0.57 5.71
N ALA A 110 8.28 0.81 6.40
CA ALA A 110 8.52 0.27 7.72
C ALA A 110 7.30 0.60 8.57
N GLU A 111 6.78 -0.41 9.25
CA GLU A 111 5.58 -0.41 10.09
C GLU A 111 5.47 0.84 10.97
N THR A 112 4.90 1.92 10.43
CA THR A 112 4.58 3.12 11.18
C THR A 112 3.09 3.31 11.07
N SER A 113 2.39 2.62 11.98
CA SER A 113 0.99 2.89 12.22
C SER A 113 0.82 4.35 12.63
N TYR A 114 -0.05 5.08 11.93
CA TYR A 114 -0.51 6.38 12.40
C TYR A 114 -1.32 6.15 13.67
N GLN A 115 -0.76 6.51 14.82
CA GLN A 115 -1.55 6.74 16.02
C GLN A 115 -1.97 8.21 16.01
N GLY A 116 -3.23 8.46 15.64
CA GLY A 116 -3.84 9.77 15.80
C GLY A 116 -3.91 10.11 17.30
N ASN A 117 -3.52 11.35 17.63
CA ASN A 117 -3.70 11.91 18.98
C ASN A 117 -5.19 12.10 19.31
#